data_AF-A2BV12-F1
#
_entry.id   AF-A2BV12-F1
#
_cell.length_a   1.000
_cell.length_b   1.000
_cell.length_c   1.000
_cell.angle_alpha   90.00
_cell.angle_beta   90.00
_cell.angle_gamma   90.00
#
_symmetry.space_group_name_H-M   'P 1'
#
loop_
_entity.id
_entity.type
_entity.pdbx_description
1 polymer ?
#
loop_
_entity_poly.entity_id
_entity_poly.type
_entity_poly.pdbx_seq_one_letter_code
_entity_poly.pdbx_strand_id
1 'polypeptide(L)' 'MNTCSSVNSISLGKLLKKYNLTPKNKQKVILSAQRKISTWSGLHRLARKLEFKQSAENQKLLN' A
#
# COMPACT_ATOMS: atom_id res chain seq x y z
N MET A 1 -19.31 -11.87 -17.57
CA MET A 1 -18.42 -10.70 -17.56
C MET A 1 -17.48 -10.85 -16.38
N ASN A 2 -16.28 -11.36 -16.63
CA ASN A 2 -15.34 -11.75 -15.58
C ASN A 2 -14.54 -10.48 -15.29
N THR A 3 -14.93 -9.72 -14.27
CA THR A 3 -14.14 -8.57 -13.80
C THR A 3 -12.85 -9.11 -13.22
N CYS A 4 -11.86 -9.34 -14.08
CA CYS A 4 -10.49 -9.51 -13.68
C CYS A 4 -10.07 -8.13 -13.16
N SER A 5 -10.31 -7.89 -11.88
CA SER A 5 -9.82 -6.75 -11.12
C SER A 5 -8.31 -6.91 -10.93
N SER A 6 -7.56 -7.08 -12.02
CA SER A 6 -6.12 -6.98 -12.02
C SER A 6 -5.81 -5.52 -11.76
N VAL A 7 -5.37 -5.23 -10.54
CA VAL A 7 -4.76 -3.94 -10.23
C VAL A 7 -3.68 -3.70 -11.26
N ASN A 8 -3.86 -2.72 -12.13
CA ASN A 8 -2.90 -2.39 -13.17
C ASN A 8 -1.54 -2.15 -12.50
N SER A 9 -0.51 -2.91 -12.90
CA SER A 9 0.83 -2.87 -12.31
C SER A 9 1.43 -1.46 -12.35
N ILE A 10 1.07 -0.68 -13.37
CA ILE A 10 1.43 0.74 -13.50
C ILE A 10 0.81 1.56 -12.38
N SER A 11 -0.48 1.37 -12.11
CA SER A 11 -1.20 2.06 -11.04
C SER A 11 -0.59 1.71 -9.68
N LEU A 12 -0.32 0.43 -9.44
CA LEU A 12 0.33 -0.03 -8.21
C LEU A 12 1.70 0.62 -8.02
N GLY A 13 2.50 0.71 -9.08
CA GLY A 13 3.79 1.42 -9.06
C GLY A 13 3.65 2.90 -8.71
N LYS A 14 2.66 3.61 -9.27
CA LYS A 14 2.36 5.00 -8.91
C LYS A 14 1.95 5.14 -7.45
N LEU A 15 1.14 4.22 -6.94
CA LEU A 15 0.71 4.20 -5.54
C LEU A 15 1.88 3.97 -4.58
N LEU A 16 2.77 3.03 -4.88
CA LEU A 16 3.97 2.76 -4.08
C LEU A 16 5.00 3.90 -4.09
N LYS A 17 5.03 4.71 -5.16
CA LYS A 17 5.85 5.92 -5.23
C LYS A 17 5.23 7.11 -4.49
N LYS A 18 3.89 7.17 -4.40
CA LYS A 18 3.17 8.25 -3.74
C LYS A 18 3.38 8.28 -2.22
N TYR A 19 3.51 7.12 -1.60
CA TYR A 19 3.64 6.98 -0.15
C TYR A 19 5.06 6.60 0.24
N ASN A 20 5.60 7.23 1.29
CA ASN A 20 6.96 6.97 1.75
C ASN A 20 7.05 5.70 2.62
N LEU A 21 6.77 4.55 2.00
CA LEU A 21 6.70 3.27 2.68
C LEU A 21 8.06 2.57 2.75
N THR A 22 8.37 1.96 3.90
CA THR A 22 9.48 1.00 4.01
C THR A 22 9.29 -0.20 3.07
N PRO A 23 10.37 -0.90 2.68
CA PRO A 23 10.28 -2.11 1.85
C PRO A 23 9.28 -3.15 2.39
N LYS A 24 9.26 -3.36 3.72
CA LYS A 24 8.31 -4.25 4.40
C LYS A 24 6.85 -3.83 4.20
N ASN A 25 6.57 -2.54 4.26
CA ASN A 25 5.22 -2.00 4.06
C ASN A 25 4.80 -2.01 2.59
N LYS A 26 5.74 -1.78 1.65
CA LYS A 26 5.50 -1.96 0.21
C LYS A 26 5.09 -3.39 -0.12
N GLN A 27 5.75 -4.39 0.45
CA GLN A 27 5.40 -5.80 0.27
C GLN A 27 3.95 -6.10 0.70
N LYS A 28 3.50 -5.55 1.83
CA LYS A 28 2.12 -5.72 2.33
C LYS A 28 1.07 -5.14 1.37
N VAL A 29 1.36 -3.98 0.78
CA VAL A 29 0.48 -3.36 -0.23
C VAL A 29 0.41 -4.23 -1.47
N ILE A 30 1.55 -4.75 -1.95
CA ILE A 30 1.62 -5.63 -3.13
C ILE A 30 0.83 -6.93 -2.90
N LEU A 31 1.05 -7.60 -1.77
CA LEU A 31 0.31 -8.81 -1.40
C LEU A 31 -1.19 -8.55 -1.30
N SER A 32 -1.58 -7.37 -0.77
CA SER A 32 -2.99 -6.97 -0.72
C SER A 32 -3.55 -6.75 -2.12
N ALA A 33 -2.82 -6.09 -3.01
CA ALA A 33 -3.23 -5.84 -4.38
C ALA A 33 -3.38 -7.12 -5.21
N GLN A 34 -2.55 -8.14 -4.92
CA GLN A 34 -2.65 -9.47 -5.54
C GLN A 34 -3.88 -10.25 -5.05
N ARG A 35 -4.38 -9.98 -3.85
CA ARG A 35 -5.63 -10.57 -3.36
C ARG A 35 -6.80 -9.89 -4.07
N LYS A 36 -7.58 -10.65 -4.84
CA LYS A 36 -8.77 -10.23 -5.64
C LYS A 36 -9.85 -9.44 -4.88
N ILE A 37 -9.72 -9.28 -3.57
CA ILE A 37 -10.67 -8.61 -2.67
C ILE A 37 -10.31 -7.11 -2.49
N SER A 38 -9.10 -6.70 -2.85
CA SER A 38 -8.64 -5.33 -2.59
C SER A 38 -9.11 -4.36 -3.67
N THR A 39 -9.99 -3.45 -3.29
CA THR A 39 -10.36 -2.29 -4.11
C THR A 39 -9.21 -1.26 -4.14
N TRP A 40 -9.17 -0.43 -5.19
CA TRP A 40 -8.17 0.63 -5.32
C TRP A 40 -8.21 1.62 -4.15
N SER A 41 -9.41 1.98 -3.69
CA SER A 41 -9.63 2.79 -2.49
C SER A 41 -9.12 2.10 -1.22
N GLY A 42 -9.30 0.77 -1.12
CA GLY A 42 -8.74 -0.04 -0.04
C GLY A 42 -7.22 -0.02 0.00
N LEU A 43 -6.55 -0.11 -1.16
CA LEU A 43 -5.09 -0.04 -1.26
C LEU A 43 -4.55 1.33 -0.87
N HIS A 44 -5.21 2.42 -1.30
CA HIS A 44 -4.85 3.78 -0.87
C HIS A 44 -5.00 3.97 0.65
N ARG A 45 -6.08 3.46 1.23
CA ARG A 45 -6.31 3.54 2.69
C ARG A 45 -5.25 2.75 3.45
N LEU A 46 -4.89 1.56 2.95
CA LEU A 46 -3.87 0.71 3.54
C LEU A 46 -2.49 1.36 3.46
N ALA A 47 -2.10 1.90 2.31
CA ALA A 47 -0.83 2.59 2.14
C ALA A 47 -0.71 3.82 3.07
N ARG A 48 -1.72 4.69 3.13
CA ARG A 48 -1.74 5.82 4.08
C ARG A 48 -1.59 5.37 5.53
N LYS A 49 -2.30 4.31 5.92
CA LYS A 49 -2.25 3.78 7.29
C LYS A 49 -0.86 3.26 7.64
N LEU A 50 -0.18 2.61 6.69
CA LEU A 50 1.19 2.11 6.89
C LEU A 50 2.20 3.25 6.98
N GLU A 51 2.08 4.27 6.13
CA GLU A 51 2.91 5.48 6.20
C GLU A 51 2.76 6.18 7.54
N PHE A 52 1.51 6.41 8.00
CA PHE A 52 1.26 7.03 9.30
C PHE A 52 1.88 6.24 10.47
N LYS A 53 1.71 4.91 10.47
CA LYS A 53 2.30 4.04 11.50
C LYS A 53 3.82 4.10 11.50
N GLN A 54 4.44 4.09 10.32
CA GLN A 54 5.88 4.20 10.16
C GLN A 54 6.39 5.54 10.68
N SER A 55 5.71 6.65 10.36
CA SER A 55 6.07 7.97 10.89
C SER A 55 5.96 8.02 12.41
N ALA A 56 4.90 7.44 12.99
CA ALA A 56 4.72 7.37 14.43
C ALA A 56 5.77 6.48 15.12
N GLU A 57 6.14 5.34 14.53
CA GLU A 57 7.20 4.46 15.04
C GLU A 57 8.58 5.15 14.95
N ASN A 58 8.88 5.82 13.84
CA ASN A 58 10.11 6.60 13.69
C ASN A 58 10.21 7.73 14.72
N GLN A 59 9.10 8.39 15.06
CA GLN A 59 9.08 9.40 16.12
C GLN A 59 9.29 8.81 17.52
N LYS A 60 8.83 7.58 17.79
CA LYS A 60 9.08 6.89 19.06
C LYS A 60 10.51 6.41 19.21
N LEU A 61 11.20 6.12 18.12
CA LEU A 61 12.57 5.62 18.13
C LEU A 61 13.60 6.75 18.29
N LEU A 62 13.18 8.01 18.10
CA LEU A 62 14.02 9.20 18.21
C LEU A 62 13.90 9.91 19.58
N ASN A 63 12.99 9.47 20.44
CA ASN A 63 12.78 9.95 21.81
C ASN A 63 13.22 8.86 22.80
#